data_AF-A0A957HNZ2-F1
#
_entry.id   AF-A0A957HNZ2-F1
#
_cell.length_a   1.000
_cell.length_b   1.000
_cell.length_c   1.000
_cell.angle_alpha   90.00
_cell.angle_beta   90.00
_cell.angle_gamma   90.00
#
_symmetry.space_group_name_H-M   'P 1'
#
loop_
_entity.id
_entity.type
_entity.pdbx_description
1 polymer ?
#
loop_
_entity_poly.entity_id
_entity_poly.type
_entity_poly.pdbx_seq_one_letter_code
_entity_poly.pdbx_strand_id
1 'polypeptide(L)'
;MTNYLIRRGMQMVLVVILATIAIYLLLNAVPGGPLSGLNLAADAKQRLSEEDIARIEATLGLNKPIYLAYLTWMLGEDWLDEVGDIVGNPGPAEKMFETGTWRDYQSPTCQDAGGTNNNQDGVLVPCSRGVLRWDWGESWSLARGQAVTTVIGSRVTNTVILMGSVTIISLIVAIPIGIISAVRQYSKLDYVVTTFSFFGLAMPVFWFGLLLIILFGLKFKEWGLPFFPTGDVFTTRVIAGSIQDVLNIVPKTLADRV
;
A
#
# COMPACT_ATOMS: atom_id res chain seq x y z
N MET A 1 15.91 18.07 -27.02
CA MET A 1 15.39 17.78 -25.67
C MET A 1 13.97 17.19 -25.70
N THR A 2 13.01 17.77 -26.43
CA THR A 2 11.61 17.29 -26.49
C THR A 2 11.46 15.82 -26.94
N ASN A 3 12.13 15.39 -28.00
CA ASN A 3 12.06 13.99 -28.47
C ASN A 3 12.61 12.98 -27.45
N TYR A 4 13.57 13.39 -26.62
CA TYR A 4 14.09 12.55 -25.54
C TYR A 4 13.07 12.43 -24.41
N LEU A 5 12.45 13.53 -24.01
CA LEU A 5 11.39 13.54 -23.00
C LEU A 5 10.18 12.71 -23.43
N ILE A 6 9.76 12.82 -24.70
CA ILE A 6 8.66 12.01 -25.26
C ILE A 6 9.03 10.52 -25.25
N ARG A 7 10.22 10.16 -25.75
CA ARG A 7 10.69 8.77 -25.75
C ARG A 7 10.75 8.18 -24.35
N ARG A 8 11.29 8.92 -23.38
CA ARG A 8 11.31 8.50 -21.97
C ARG A 8 9.92 8.43 -21.37
N GLY A 9 9.06 9.39 -21.66
CA GLY A 9 7.67 9.39 -21.21
C GLY A 9 6.94 8.13 -21.65
N MET A 10 7.02 7.80 -22.94
CA MET A 10 6.42 6.57 -23.48
C MET A 10 7.04 5.30 -22.87
N GLN A 11 8.37 5.26 -22.70
CA GLN A 11 9.04 4.14 -22.04
C GLN A 11 8.57 3.96 -20.59
N MET A 12 8.41 5.05 -19.83
CA MET A 12 7.91 4.99 -18.44
C MET A 12 6.46 4.48 -18.40
N VAL A 13 5.58 4.99 -19.27
CA VAL A 13 4.19 4.50 -19.37
C VAL A 13 4.15 3.01 -19.71
N LEU A 14 4.96 2.57 -20.68
CA LEU A 14 5.04 1.17 -21.05
C LEU A 14 5.53 0.29 -19.89
N VAL A 15 6.59 0.72 -19.19
CA VAL A 15 7.13 -0.02 -18.03
C VAL A 15 6.09 -0.11 -16.92
N VAL A 16 5.37 0.97 -16.63
CA VAL A 16 4.31 0.98 -15.62
C VAL A 16 3.21 -0.01 -16.01
N ILE A 17 2.71 0.04 -17.25
CA ILE A 17 1.67 -0.89 -17.72
C ILE A 17 2.14 -2.35 -17.66
N LEU A 18 3.37 -2.63 -18.10
CA LEU A 18 3.93 -3.98 -18.03
C LEU A 18 4.08 -4.44 -16.58
N ALA A 19 4.52 -3.56 -15.68
CA ALA A 19 4.65 -3.85 -14.27
C ALA A 19 3.29 -4.10 -13.60
N THR A 20 2.27 -3.29 -13.88
CA THR A 20 0.92 -3.48 -13.34
C THR A 20 0.31 -4.79 -13.83
N ILE A 21 0.46 -5.11 -15.11
CA ILE A 21 0.04 -6.41 -15.67
C ILE A 21 0.79 -7.55 -14.97
N ALA A 22 2.12 -7.45 -14.85
CA ALA A 22 2.92 -8.49 -14.21
C ALA A 22 2.52 -8.72 -12.75
N ILE A 23 2.31 -7.65 -11.98
CA ILE A 23 1.86 -7.73 -10.58
C ILE A 23 0.46 -8.35 -10.51
N TYR A 24 -0.46 -7.90 -11.38
CA TYR A 24 -1.82 -8.43 -11.43
C TYR A 24 -1.85 -9.93 -11.76
N LEU A 25 -1.05 -10.37 -12.74
CA LEU A 25 -0.90 -11.78 -13.08
C LEU A 25 -0.28 -12.57 -11.93
N LEU A 26 0.74 -12.02 -11.26
CA LEU A 26 1.36 -12.66 -10.10
C LEU A 26 0.33 -12.88 -8.99
N LEU A 27 -0.47 -11.87 -8.67
CA LEU A 27 -1.52 -11.96 -7.64
C LEU A 27 -2.60 -13.00 -7.99
N ASN A 28 -2.99 -13.11 -9.26
CA ASN A 28 -3.96 -14.11 -9.71
C ASN A 28 -3.36 -15.51 -9.89
N ALA A 29 -2.04 -15.62 -10.06
CA ALA A 29 -1.32 -16.88 -10.12
C ALA A 29 -1.04 -17.50 -8.74
N VAL A 30 -1.31 -16.78 -7.65
CA VAL A 30 -1.20 -17.32 -6.29
C VAL A 30 -2.20 -18.48 -6.12
N PRO A 31 -1.76 -19.67 -5.68
CA PRO A 31 -2.66 -20.80 -5.46
C PRO A 31 -3.72 -20.46 -4.40
N GLY A 32 -5.00 -20.64 -4.76
CA GLY A 32 -6.15 -20.22 -3.95
C GLY A 32 -6.69 -18.82 -4.29
N GLY A 33 -6.11 -18.13 -5.28
CA GLY A 33 -6.57 -16.84 -5.77
C GLY A 33 -6.23 -15.66 -4.83
N PRO A 34 -6.54 -14.42 -5.23
CA PRO A 34 -6.21 -13.21 -4.49
C PRO A 34 -6.95 -13.08 -3.15
N LEU A 35 -8.03 -13.84 -2.95
CA LEU A 35 -8.82 -13.87 -1.72
C LEU A 35 -8.35 -14.93 -0.73
N SER A 36 -7.42 -15.82 -1.09
CA SER A 36 -6.88 -16.86 -0.19
C SER A 36 -6.25 -16.29 1.08
N GLY A 37 -5.64 -15.11 1.00
CA GLY A 37 -5.08 -14.38 2.15
C GLY A 37 -6.10 -14.07 3.24
N LEU A 38 -7.40 -14.04 2.91
CA LEU A 38 -8.47 -13.79 3.87
C LEU A 38 -8.72 -14.96 4.79
N ASN A 39 -8.61 -16.19 4.27
CA ASN A 39 -8.73 -17.39 5.10
C ASN A 39 -7.53 -17.58 6.05
N LEU A 40 -6.41 -16.93 5.74
CA LEU A 40 -5.18 -16.92 6.54
C LEU A 40 -5.18 -15.78 7.59
N ALA A 41 -5.80 -14.64 7.27
CA ALA A 41 -5.89 -13.47 8.15
C ALA A 41 -7.15 -13.46 9.03
N ALA A 42 -8.22 -14.16 8.64
CA ALA A 42 -9.40 -14.37 9.47
C ALA A 42 -9.07 -15.36 10.59
N ASP A 43 -9.44 -15.00 11.81
CA ASP A 43 -9.34 -15.87 13.00
C ASP A 43 -9.85 -17.28 12.70
N ALA A 44 -9.21 -18.32 13.23
CA ALA A 44 -9.53 -19.73 12.90
C ALA A 44 -11.01 -20.13 13.13
N LYS A 45 -11.76 -19.32 13.88
CA LYS A 45 -13.22 -19.46 14.11
C LYS A 45 -14.11 -18.87 13.01
N GLN A 46 -13.58 -18.04 12.12
CA GLN A 46 -14.33 -17.29 11.11
C GLN A 46 -13.74 -17.51 9.71
N ARG A 47 -13.45 -18.77 9.39
CA ARG A 47 -13.17 -19.18 8.01
C ARG A 47 -14.41 -18.90 7.18
N LEU A 48 -14.25 -18.17 6.09
CA LEU A 48 -15.33 -17.87 5.16
C LEU A 48 -15.75 -19.19 4.49
N SER A 49 -17.06 -19.44 4.38
CA SER A 49 -17.57 -20.58 3.61
C SER A 49 -17.17 -20.42 2.15
N GLU A 50 -17.07 -21.52 1.39
CA GLU A 50 -16.80 -21.46 -0.06
C GLU A 50 -17.86 -20.60 -0.79
N GLU A 51 -19.10 -20.62 -0.28
CA GLU A 51 -20.20 -19.77 -0.76
C GLU A 51 -19.98 -18.28 -0.45
N ASP A 52 -19.42 -17.95 0.72
CA ASP A 52 -19.11 -16.57 1.09
C ASP A 52 -17.96 -16.02 0.23
N ILE A 53 -16.97 -16.85 -0.07
CA ILE A 53 -15.84 -16.50 -0.94
C ILE A 53 -16.36 -16.24 -2.36
N ALA A 54 -17.23 -17.10 -2.89
CA ALA A 54 -17.83 -16.90 -4.21
C ALA A 54 -18.67 -15.61 -4.28
N ARG A 55 -19.38 -15.26 -3.20
CA ARG A 55 -20.10 -13.98 -3.11
C ARG A 55 -19.14 -12.79 -3.13
N ILE A 56 -18.08 -12.82 -2.33
CA ILE A 56 -17.08 -11.75 -2.26
C ILE A 56 -16.36 -11.60 -3.61
N GLU A 57 -16.00 -12.71 -4.25
CA GLU A 57 -15.36 -12.74 -5.57
C GLU A 57 -16.26 -12.10 -6.63
N ALA A 58 -17.56 -12.36 -6.57
CA ALA A 58 -18.56 -11.73 -7.42
C ALA A 58 -18.71 -10.24 -7.14
N THR A 59 -18.76 -9.82 -5.87
CA THR A 59 -18.85 -8.40 -5.47
C THR A 59 -17.63 -7.61 -5.92
N LEU A 60 -16.44 -8.23 -5.92
CA LEU A 60 -15.19 -7.58 -6.32
C LEU A 60 -14.90 -7.68 -7.84
N GLY A 61 -15.75 -8.38 -8.61
CA GLY A 61 -15.57 -8.56 -10.05
C GLY A 61 -14.39 -9.46 -10.45
N LEU A 62 -13.91 -10.29 -9.52
CA LEU A 62 -12.79 -11.22 -9.73
C LEU A 62 -13.18 -12.45 -10.56
N ASN A 63 -14.49 -12.73 -10.64
CA ASN A 63 -15.05 -13.82 -11.43
C ASN A 63 -14.98 -13.58 -12.95
N LYS A 64 -14.64 -12.36 -13.39
CA LYS A 64 -14.49 -12.00 -14.80
C LYS A 64 -13.20 -12.62 -15.37
N PRO A 65 -13.14 -12.90 -16.69
CA PRO A 65 -11.88 -13.25 -17.35
C PRO A 65 -10.75 -12.27 -16.97
N ILE A 66 -9.54 -12.78 -16.76
CA ILE A 66 -8.45 -12.02 -16.12
C ILE A 66 -8.13 -10.68 -16.80
N TYR A 67 -8.26 -10.60 -18.12
CA TYR A 67 -8.06 -9.37 -18.88
C TYR A 67 -9.19 -8.36 -18.65
N LEU A 68 -10.44 -8.82 -18.54
CA LEU A 68 -11.59 -7.97 -18.21
C LEU A 68 -11.46 -7.43 -16.79
N ALA A 69 -11.13 -8.29 -15.83
CA ALA A 69 -10.96 -7.90 -14.44
C ALA A 69 -9.83 -6.86 -14.26
N TYR A 70 -8.73 -6.97 -15.03
CA TYR A 70 -7.68 -5.96 -15.05
C TYR A 70 -8.14 -4.63 -15.67
N LEU A 71 -8.83 -4.68 -16.81
CA LEU A 71 -9.31 -3.47 -17.49
C LEU A 71 -10.39 -2.74 -16.67
N THR A 72 -11.29 -3.48 -16.02
CA THR A 72 -12.31 -2.88 -15.15
C THR A 72 -11.69 -2.27 -13.89
N TRP A 73 -10.68 -2.92 -13.30
CA TRP A 73 -9.91 -2.33 -12.21
C TRP A 73 -9.19 -1.04 -12.62
N MET A 74 -8.61 -1.00 -13.82
CA MET A 74 -7.83 0.15 -14.29
C MET A 74 -8.70 1.32 -14.78
N LEU A 75 -9.70 1.04 -15.62
CA LEU A 75 -10.51 2.03 -16.36
C LEU A 75 -11.90 2.27 -15.75
N GLY A 76 -12.33 1.40 -14.82
CA GLY A 76 -13.67 1.40 -14.24
C GLY A 76 -14.61 0.42 -14.92
N GLU A 77 -15.83 0.29 -14.39
CA GLU A 77 -16.85 -0.59 -14.97
C GLU A 77 -17.74 0.10 -16.01
N ASP A 78 -17.75 1.44 -16.05
CA ASP A 78 -18.64 2.24 -16.90
C ASP A 78 -18.55 1.93 -18.41
N TRP A 79 -17.36 1.56 -18.90
CA TRP A 79 -17.19 1.23 -20.33
C TRP A 79 -17.72 -0.16 -20.68
N LEU A 80 -17.87 -1.03 -19.68
CA LEU A 80 -18.33 -2.41 -19.84
C LEU A 80 -19.83 -2.46 -20.17
N ASP A 81 -20.60 -1.45 -19.78
CA ASP A 81 -22.04 -1.36 -20.07
C ASP A 81 -22.31 -1.14 -21.58
N GLU A 82 -21.38 -0.52 -22.31
CA GLU A 82 -21.53 -0.24 -23.75
C GLU A 82 -21.06 -1.40 -24.64
N VAL A 83 -20.09 -2.19 -24.18
CA VAL A 83 -19.48 -3.28 -24.99
C VAL A 83 -19.57 -4.66 -24.35
N GLY A 84 -20.24 -4.80 -23.21
CA GLY A 84 -20.27 -6.02 -22.38
C GLY A 84 -20.75 -7.27 -23.12
N ASP A 85 -21.77 -7.12 -23.96
CA ASP A 85 -22.32 -8.19 -24.82
C ASP A 85 -21.31 -8.68 -25.87
N ILE A 86 -20.38 -7.80 -26.29
CA ILE A 86 -19.37 -8.08 -27.32
C ILE A 86 -18.14 -8.77 -26.71
N VAL A 87 -17.76 -8.35 -25.50
CA VAL A 87 -16.53 -8.85 -24.83
C VAL A 87 -16.80 -10.08 -23.96
N GLY A 88 -18.06 -10.54 -23.90
CA GLY A 88 -18.46 -11.74 -23.15
C GLY A 88 -18.34 -11.54 -21.64
N ASN A 89 -18.75 -10.37 -21.14
CA ASN A 89 -18.82 -10.13 -19.70
C ASN A 89 -19.86 -11.06 -19.08
N PRO A 90 -19.48 -11.98 -18.17
CA PRO A 90 -20.45 -12.86 -17.54
C PRO A 90 -21.42 -12.08 -16.62
N GLY A 91 -20.99 -10.99 -15.97
CA GLY A 91 -21.73 -10.38 -14.86
C GLY A 91 -21.31 -10.93 -13.49
N PRO A 92 -21.85 -10.43 -12.36
CA PRO A 92 -21.52 -10.91 -11.02
C PRO A 92 -22.18 -12.27 -10.74
N ALA A 93 -21.41 -13.21 -10.17
CA ALA A 93 -21.85 -14.60 -9.97
C ALA A 93 -23.07 -14.76 -9.04
N GLU A 94 -23.33 -13.82 -8.15
CA GLU A 94 -24.47 -13.87 -7.21
C GLU A 94 -25.82 -13.99 -7.94
N LYS A 95 -25.98 -13.33 -9.09
CA LYS A 95 -27.22 -13.43 -9.88
C LYS A 95 -27.29 -14.67 -10.78
N MET A 96 -26.15 -15.32 -11.04
CA MET A 96 -26.10 -16.58 -11.80
C MET A 96 -26.79 -17.72 -11.07
N PHE A 97 -26.73 -17.70 -9.74
CA PHE A 97 -27.44 -18.64 -8.87
C PHE A 97 -28.96 -18.39 -8.83
N GLU A 98 -29.43 -17.19 -9.15
CA GLU A 98 -30.86 -16.83 -9.15
C GLU A 98 -31.51 -16.96 -10.55
N THR A 99 -30.85 -16.54 -11.63
CA THR A 99 -31.43 -16.49 -12.99
C THR A 99 -30.97 -17.62 -13.93
N GLY A 100 -30.01 -18.45 -13.52
CA GLY A 100 -29.62 -19.69 -14.21
C GLY A 100 -28.82 -19.52 -15.51
N THR A 101 -28.69 -18.32 -16.09
CA THR A 101 -27.77 -18.05 -17.21
C THR A 101 -27.25 -16.60 -17.20
N TRP A 102 -26.04 -16.39 -17.73
CA TRP A 102 -25.42 -15.06 -17.86
C TRP A 102 -26.06 -14.16 -18.94
N ARG A 103 -26.87 -14.71 -19.86
CA ARG A 103 -27.36 -13.97 -21.06
C ARG A 103 -28.43 -12.92 -20.76
N ASP A 104 -29.12 -13.03 -19.64
CA ASP A 104 -30.26 -12.17 -19.30
C ASP A 104 -29.89 -11.08 -18.27
N TYR A 105 -28.59 -10.91 -17.97
CA TYR A 105 -28.12 -9.96 -16.98
C TYR A 105 -27.55 -8.70 -17.64
N GLN A 106 -28.25 -7.58 -17.46
CA GLN A 106 -27.67 -6.24 -17.66
C GLN A 106 -27.04 -5.81 -16.33
N SER A 107 -25.76 -5.46 -16.33
CA SER A 107 -25.17 -4.72 -15.21
C SER A 107 -26.04 -3.49 -14.96
N PRO A 108 -26.43 -3.20 -13.71
CA PRO A 108 -26.97 -1.89 -13.40
C PRO A 108 -25.97 -0.88 -13.92
N THR A 109 -26.39 -0.01 -14.84
CA THR A 109 -25.52 1.05 -15.35
C THR A 109 -24.88 1.75 -14.15
N CYS A 110 -23.55 1.91 -14.15
CA CYS A 110 -22.88 2.75 -13.15
C CYS A 110 -23.25 4.22 -13.43
N GLN A 111 -24.51 4.58 -13.11
CA GLN A 111 -25.13 5.87 -13.43
C GLN A 111 -24.42 7.00 -12.73
N ASP A 112 -23.99 6.72 -11.50
CA ASP A 112 -23.11 7.57 -10.74
C ASP A 112 -21.82 6.81 -10.51
N ALA A 113 -20.85 7.07 -11.39
CA ALA A 113 -19.46 6.80 -11.13
C ALA A 113 -19.23 7.08 -9.61
N GLY A 114 -18.63 6.18 -8.83
CA GLY A 114 -18.26 6.45 -7.42
C GLY A 114 -19.41 6.35 -6.41
N GLY A 115 -20.50 5.71 -6.79
CA GLY A 115 -21.63 5.38 -5.93
C GLY A 115 -21.99 3.89 -5.94
N THR A 116 -23.11 3.58 -5.29
CA THR A 116 -23.78 2.28 -5.38
C THR A 116 -24.88 2.38 -6.44
N ASN A 117 -24.98 1.38 -7.31
CA ASN A 117 -26.07 1.36 -8.27
C ASN A 117 -27.31 0.77 -7.62
N ASN A 118 -28.45 1.43 -7.83
CA ASN A 118 -29.75 0.85 -7.57
C ASN A 118 -29.99 -0.26 -8.60
N ASN A 119 -29.87 -1.52 -8.18
CA ASN A 119 -30.50 -2.59 -8.94
C ASN A 119 -32.02 -2.38 -8.90
N GLN A 120 -32.76 -2.88 -9.90
CA GLN A 120 -34.23 -2.83 -9.90
C GLN A 120 -34.87 -3.50 -8.66
N ASP A 121 -34.07 -4.24 -7.89
CA ASP A 121 -34.41 -4.96 -6.66
C ASP A 121 -34.08 -4.18 -5.36
N GLY A 122 -33.61 -2.94 -5.44
CA GLY A 122 -33.24 -2.12 -4.27
C GLY A 122 -31.92 -2.52 -3.58
N VAL A 123 -31.18 -3.48 -4.14
CA VAL A 123 -29.85 -3.90 -3.67
C VAL A 123 -28.79 -2.99 -4.28
N LEU A 124 -27.99 -2.36 -3.42
CA LEU A 124 -26.88 -1.47 -3.78
C LEU A 124 -25.67 -2.29 -4.23
N VAL A 125 -25.32 -2.25 -5.52
CA VAL A 125 -24.10 -2.91 -6.03
C VAL A 125 -22.96 -1.90 -6.09
N PRO A 126 -21.81 -2.13 -5.45
CA PRO A 126 -20.67 -1.21 -5.50
C PRO A 126 -20.00 -1.25 -6.88
N CYS A 127 -19.95 -0.11 -7.58
CA CYS A 127 -19.20 0.05 -8.84
C CYS A 127 -17.88 0.80 -8.58
N SER A 128 -16.82 0.43 -9.31
CA SER A 128 -15.58 1.20 -9.34
C SER A 128 -15.47 2.08 -10.58
N ARG A 129 -15.08 3.36 -10.40
CA ARG A 129 -14.69 4.28 -11.48
C ARG A 129 -13.32 3.95 -12.09
N GLY A 130 -12.57 3.03 -11.49
CA GLY A 130 -11.24 2.64 -11.89
C GLY A 130 -10.12 3.49 -11.29
N VAL A 131 -8.95 2.86 -11.16
CA VAL A 131 -7.77 3.45 -10.52
C VAL A 131 -7.28 4.71 -11.24
N LEU A 132 -7.39 4.78 -12.57
CA LEU A 132 -6.99 5.97 -13.34
C LEU A 132 -7.86 7.19 -13.04
N ARG A 133 -9.08 7.00 -12.52
CA ARG A 133 -10.01 8.07 -12.15
C ARG A 133 -10.01 8.35 -10.64
N TRP A 134 -8.93 8.01 -9.95
CA TRP A 134 -8.77 8.18 -8.50
C TRP A 134 -9.71 7.34 -7.63
N ASP A 135 -10.34 6.32 -8.20
CA ASP A 135 -11.13 5.36 -7.43
C ASP A 135 -10.36 4.06 -7.25
N TRP A 136 -9.86 3.86 -6.04
CA TRP A 136 -9.05 2.69 -5.66
C TRP A 136 -9.90 1.60 -5.00
N GLY A 137 -11.22 1.78 -4.95
CA GLY A 137 -12.16 0.89 -4.28
C GLY A 137 -12.04 0.91 -2.75
N GLU A 138 -12.62 -0.10 -2.12
CA GLU A 138 -12.61 -0.27 -0.67
C GLU A 138 -11.54 -1.26 -0.20
N SER A 139 -10.99 -0.97 0.98
CA SER A 139 -10.02 -1.82 1.63
C SER A 139 -10.71 -3.05 2.17
N TRP A 140 -10.15 -4.20 1.86
CA TRP A 140 -10.67 -5.49 2.31
C TRP A 140 -9.75 -6.20 3.30
N SER A 141 -8.45 -5.90 3.29
CA SER A 141 -7.42 -6.55 4.11
C SER A 141 -7.04 -5.80 5.39
N LEU A 142 -6.92 -4.47 5.34
CA LEU A 142 -6.48 -3.66 6.49
C LEU A 142 -7.64 -2.99 7.23
N ALA A 143 -8.63 -2.48 6.50
CA ALA A 143 -9.76 -1.75 7.08
C ALA A 143 -11.04 -2.00 6.27
N ARG A 144 -11.72 -3.12 6.57
CA ARG A 144 -12.94 -3.57 5.87
C ARG A 144 -13.98 -2.44 5.78
N GLY A 145 -14.47 -2.19 4.57
CA GLY A 145 -15.54 -1.22 4.32
C GLY A 145 -15.08 0.24 4.29
N GLN A 146 -13.78 0.50 4.27
CA GLN A 146 -13.23 1.86 4.16
C GLN A 146 -12.57 2.07 2.80
N ALA A 147 -12.82 3.20 2.16
CA ALA A 147 -12.16 3.55 0.90
C ALA A 147 -10.63 3.51 1.03
N VAL A 148 -9.94 2.85 0.09
CA VAL A 148 -8.47 2.68 0.09
C VAL A 148 -7.75 4.03 0.13
N THR A 149 -8.32 5.04 -0.53
CA THR A 149 -7.81 6.42 -0.52
C THR A 149 -7.70 6.99 0.90
N THR A 150 -8.67 6.70 1.78
CA THR A 150 -8.64 7.16 3.19
C THR A 150 -7.60 6.40 4.01
N VAL A 151 -7.46 5.09 3.77
CA VAL A 151 -6.47 4.25 4.44
C VAL A 151 -5.05 4.70 4.08
N ILE A 152 -4.78 4.94 2.80
CA ILE A 152 -3.50 5.47 2.33
C ILE A 152 -3.29 6.89 2.87
N GLY A 153 -4.29 7.77 2.74
CA GLY A 153 -4.24 9.15 3.19
C GLY A 153 -3.85 9.30 4.66
N SER A 154 -4.37 8.43 5.53
CA SER A 154 -4.05 8.42 6.96
C SER A 154 -2.57 8.12 7.28
N ARG A 155 -1.84 7.49 6.34
CA ARG A 155 -0.44 7.05 6.52
C ARG A 155 0.56 7.91 5.74
N VAL A 156 0.12 8.55 4.66
CA VAL A 156 0.96 9.39 3.79
C VAL A 156 1.59 10.52 4.59
N THR A 157 0.84 11.20 5.46
CA THR A 157 1.39 12.33 6.24
C THR A 157 2.58 11.93 7.10
N ASN A 158 2.48 10.83 7.85
CA ASN A 158 3.59 10.38 8.69
C ASN A 158 4.78 9.92 7.83
N THR A 159 4.51 9.25 6.71
CA THR A 159 5.55 8.82 5.77
C THR A 159 6.34 10.01 5.22
N VAL A 160 5.65 11.09 4.81
CA VAL A 160 6.28 12.31 4.29
C VAL A 160 7.09 13.01 5.38
N ILE A 161 6.56 13.13 6.59
CA ILE A 161 7.29 13.74 7.72
C ILE A 161 8.56 12.94 8.02
N LEU A 162 8.47 11.62 8.13
CA LEU A 162 9.61 10.76 8.45
C LEU A 162 10.66 10.76 7.33
N MET A 163 10.26 10.49 6.08
CA MET A 163 11.19 10.49 4.95
C MET A 163 11.81 11.86 4.73
N GLY A 164 11.02 12.93 4.80
CA GLY A 164 11.49 14.30 4.62
C GLY A 164 12.51 14.69 5.68
N SER A 165 12.21 14.42 6.95
CA SER A 165 13.09 14.74 8.07
C SER A 165 14.41 13.96 7.99
N VAL A 166 14.35 12.65 7.76
CA VAL A 166 15.54 11.81 7.62
C VAL A 166 16.39 12.24 6.42
N THR A 167 15.77 12.58 5.29
CA THR A 167 16.49 13.02 4.09
C THR A 167 17.24 14.33 4.36
N ILE A 168 16.58 15.32 4.98
CA ILE A 168 17.20 16.61 5.30
C ILE A 168 18.38 16.42 6.27
N ILE A 169 18.16 15.69 7.37
CA ILE A 169 19.21 15.43 8.37
C ILE A 169 20.37 14.66 7.73
N SER A 170 20.06 13.67 6.88
CA SER A 170 21.07 12.89 6.18
C SER A 170 21.90 13.76 5.23
N LEU A 171 21.29 14.67 4.48
CA LEU A 171 22.02 15.59 3.61
C LEU A 171 22.92 16.55 4.40
N ILE A 172 22.41 17.09 5.51
CA ILE A 172 23.17 18.00 6.39
C ILE A 172 24.43 17.32 6.95
N VAL A 173 24.38 16.02 7.25
CA VAL A 173 25.50 15.28 7.82
C VAL A 173 26.39 14.66 6.72
N ALA A 174 25.80 14.03 5.73
CA ALA A 174 26.52 13.29 4.69
C ALA A 174 27.27 14.21 3.73
N ILE A 175 26.72 15.37 3.37
CA ILE A 175 27.40 16.30 2.44
C ILE A 175 28.71 16.81 3.04
N PRO A 176 28.75 17.40 4.26
CA PRO A 176 30.01 17.87 4.84
C PRO A 176 31.02 16.75 5.07
N ILE A 177 30.58 15.60 5.60
CA ILE A 177 31.47 14.45 5.82
C ILE A 177 32.04 13.97 4.49
N GLY A 178 31.22 13.84 3.45
CA GLY A 178 31.64 13.45 2.11
C GLY A 178 32.62 14.44 1.48
N ILE A 179 32.37 15.75 1.61
CA ILE A 179 33.28 16.79 1.11
C ILE A 179 34.62 16.71 1.85
N ILE A 180 34.62 16.60 3.19
CA ILE A 180 35.85 16.52 3.98
C ILE A 180 36.66 15.25 3.61
N SER A 181 35.99 14.11 3.45
CA SER A 181 36.59 12.85 2.99
C SER A 181 37.25 13.03 1.61
N ALA A 182 36.54 13.64 0.67
CA ALA A 182 37.00 13.83 -0.71
C ALA A 182 38.15 14.84 -0.85
N VAL A 183 38.20 15.87 -0.01
CA VAL A 183 39.29 16.86 -0.01
C VAL A 183 40.53 16.30 0.68
N ARG A 184 40.38 15.43 1.69
CA ARG A 184 41.48 14.79 2.43
C ARG A 184 41.67 13.32 2.03
N GLN A 185 41.93 13.12 0.74
CA GLN A 185 42.13 11.80 0.15
C GLN A 185 43.22 11.01 0.88
N TYR A 186 42.99 9.71 1.09
CA TYR A 186 43.91 8.79 1.77
C TYR A 186 44.24 9.15 3.23
N SER A 187 43.49 10.09 3.83
CA SER A 187 43.61 10.38 5.25
C SER A 187 42.96 9.30 6.09
N LYS A 188 43.31 9.23 7.38
CA LYS A 188 42.65 8.32 8.33
C LYS A 188 41.14 8.54 8.39
N LEU A 189 40.70 9.80 8.28
CA LEU A 189 39.27 10.15 8.25
C LEU A 189 38.59 9.55 7.02
N ASP A 190 39.23 9.66 5.86
CA ASP A 190 38.71 9.13 4.60
C ASP A 190 38.51 7.61 4.65
N TYR A 191 39.52 6.87 5.12
CA TYR A 191 39.41 5.43 5.33
C TYR A 191 38.29 5.05 6.32
N VAL A 192 38.16 5.77 7.44
CA VAL A 192 37.13 5.49 8.45
C VAL A 192 35.73 5.73 7.89
N VAL A 193 35.49 6.88 7.27
CA VAL A 193 34.18 7.25 6.70
C VAL A 193 33.78 6.29 5.57
N THR A 194 34.71 5.99 4.68
CA THR A 194 34.49 5.09 3.55
C THR A 194 34.21 3.67 4.01
N THR A 195 35.00 3.14 4.96
CA THR A 195 34.79 1.81 5.52
C THR A 195 33.44 1.70 6.23
N PHE A 196 33.07 2.72 7.03
CA PHE A 196 31.79 2.73 7.72
C PHE A 196 30.61 2.82 6.75
N SER A 197 30.76 3.59 5.66
CA SER A 197 29.75 3.69 4.60
C SER A 197 29.57 2.35 3.87
N PHE A 198 30.66 1.65 3.54
CA PHE A 198 30.58 0.30 2.97
C PHE A 198 29.92 -0.70 3.91
N PHE A 199 30.24 -0.64 5.21
CA PHE A 199 29.59 -1.47 6.22
C PHE A 199 28.07 -1.23 6.25
N GLY A 200 27.64 0.04 6.26
CA GLY A 200 26.23 0.41 6.22
C GLY A 200 25.50 -0.08 4.96
N LEU A 201 26.15 0.01 3.80
CA LEU A 201 25.59 -0.47 2.52
C LEU A 201 25.54 -2.00 2.42
N ALA A 202 26.46 -2.71 3.07
CA ALA A 202 26.53 -4.16 3.04
C ALA A 202 25.55 -4.84 4.01
N MET A 203 25.10 -4.14 5.06
CA MET A 203 24.17 -4.68 6.03
C MET A 203 22.73 -4.73 5.48
N PRO A 204 21.99 -5.84 5.67
CA PRO A 204 20.57 -5.88 5.38
C PRO A 204 19.81 -4.85 6.23
N VAL A 205 19.02 -3.99 5.57
CA VAL A 205 18.28 -2.88 6.22
C VAL A 205 17.40 -3.37 7.37
N PHE A 206 16.70 -4.48 7.18
CA PHE A 206 15.83 -5.06 8.21
C PHE A 206 16.63 -5.48 9.46
N TRP A 207 17.81 -6.07 9.27
CA TRP A 207 18.65 -6.58 10.36
C TRP A 207 19.26 -5.43 11.14
N PHE A 208 19.77 -4.43 10.41
CA PHE A 208 20.30 -3.22 11.03
C PHE A 208 19.21 -2.48 11.82
N GLY A 209 18.00 -2.34 11.25
CA GLY A 209 16.86 -1.75 11.95
C GLY A 209 16.51 -2.49 13.24
N LEU A 210 16.50 -3.83 13.22
CA LEU A 210 16.24 -4.65 14.41
C LEU A 210 17.33 -4.47 15.48
N LEU A 211 18.61 -4.40 15.08
CA LEU A 211 19.69 -4.10 16.02
C LEU A 211 19.56 -2.72 16.65
N LEU A 212 19.18 -1.71 15.88
CA LEU A 212 18.95 -0.36 16.40
C LEU A 212 17.78 -0.34 17.38
N ILE A 213 16.69 -1.06 17.11
CA ILE A 213 15.56 -1.19 18.05
C ILE A 213 16.02 -1.87 19.35
N ILE A 214 16.82 -2.93 19.26
CA ILE A 214 17.37 -3.61 20.46
C ILE A 214 18.29 -2.67 21.24
N LEU A 215 19.16 -1.94 20.56
CA LEU A 215 20.11 -1.03 21.21
C LEU A 215 19.39 0.15 21.87
N PHE A 216 18.60 0.89 21.11
CA PHE A 216 18.00 2.15 21.53
C PHE A 216 16.67 2.01 22.27
N GLY A 217 15.95 0.90 22.08
CA GLY A 217 14.69 0.64 22.77
C GLY A 217 14.84 -0.24 24.01
N LEU A 218 15.68 -1.28 23.94
CA LEU A 218 15.84 -2.26 25.03
C LEU A 218 17.10 -2.01 25.87
N LYS A 219 18.29 -1.95 25.25
CA LYS A 219 19.55 -1.82 26.01
C LYS A 219 19.71 -0.46 26.69
N PHE A 220 19.31 0.63 26.04
CA PHE A 220 19.31 1.95 26.68
C PHE A 220 18.41 1.98 27.91
N LYS A 221 17.24 1.33 27.84
CA LYS A 221 16.34 1.18 28.98
C LYS A 221 16.97 0.38 30.12
N GLU A 222 17.63 -0.76 29.80
CA GLU A 222 18.37 -1.55 30.80
C GLU A 222 19.51 -0.77 31.47
N TRP A 223 20.17 0.11 30.71
CA TRP A 223 21.28 0.94 31.20
C TRP A 223 20.83 2.22 31.91
N GLY A 224 19.53 2.46 32.04
CA GLY A 224 18.99 3.69 32.63
C GLY A 224 19.24 4.95 31.79
N LEU A 225 19.54 4.78 30.50
CA LEU A 225 19.67 5.86 29.53
C LEU A 225 18.30 6.20 28.90
N PRO A 226 18.13 7.43 28.40
CA PRO A 226 16.92 7.82 27.68
C PRO A 226 16.71 6.91 26.46
N PHE A 227 15.64 6.10 26.45
CA PHE A 227 15.36 5.13 25.40
C PHE A 227 14.26 5.62 24.44
N PHE A 228 14.21 5.02 23.25
CA PHE A 228 13.18 5.29 22.24
C PHE A 228 12.03 4.28 22.35
N PRO A 229 10.76 4.71 22.20
CA PRO A 229 9.63 3.79 22.14
C PRO A 229 9.72 2.93 20.87
N THR A 230 9.35 1.67 21.00
CA THR A 230 9.47 0.67 19.92
C THR A 230 8.17 0.45 19.14
N GLY A 231 7.13 1.22 19.43
CA GLY A 231 5.82 1.14 18.79
C GLY A 231 5.00 2.43 18.97
N ASP A 232 4.02 2.59 18.09
CA ASP A 232 3.10 3.74 17.96
C ASP A 232 3.72 5.06 17.50
N VAL A 233 2.94 5.84 16.75
CA VAL A 233 3.30 7.18 16.25
C VAL A 233 2.93 8.28 17.25
N PHE A 234 2.09 7.97 18.24
CA PHE A 234 1.67 8.90 19.28
C PHE A 234 1.82 8.25 20.64
N THR A 235 2.40 8.97 21.59
CA THR A 235 2.41 8.46 22.97
C THR A 235 1.03 8.69 23.57
N THR A 236 0.36 7.62 23.96
CA THR A 236 -0.87 7.72 24.76
C THR A 236 -0.56 7.97 26.23
N ARG A 237 0.64 7.55 26.66
CA ARG A 237 1.22 7.79 27.99
C ARG A 237 2.73 7.92 27.85
N VAL A 238 3.31 8.94 28.48
CA VAL A 238 4.76 9.10 28.61
C VAL A 238 5.29 8.09 29.62
N ILE A 239 6.32 7.32 29.23
CA ILE A 239 6.93 6.30 30.08
C ILE A 239 8.13 6.92 30.80
N ALA A 240 8.21 6.77 32.12
CA ALA A 240 9.31 7.30 32.90
C ALA A 240 10.68 6.82 32.36
N GLY A 241 11.60 7.75 32.15
CA GLY A 241 12.93 7.48 31.59
C GLY A 241 12.98 7.32 30.07
N SER A 242 11.86 7.52 29.34
CA SER A 242 11.91 7.62 27.89
C SER A 242 12.41 8.99 27.44
N ILE A 243 12.83 9.11 26.18
CA ILE A 243 13.25 10.41 25.62
C ILE A 243 12.13 11.46 25.70
N GLN A 244 10.87 11.05 25.56
CA GLN A 244 9.72 11.96 25.71
C GLN A 244 9.61 12.54 27.11
N ASP A 245 9.92 11.74 28.13
CA ASP A 245 9.93 12.17 29.54
C ASP A 245 11.08 13.17 29.80
N VAL A 246 12.29 12.84 29.32
CA VAL A 246 13.48 13.69 29.48
C VAL A 246 13.33 15.04 28.78
N LEU A 247 12.68 15.05 27.61
CA LEU A 247 12.44 16.26 26.83
C LEU A 247 11.12 16.96 27.20
N ASN A 248 10.38 16.48 28.22
CA ASN A 248 9.08 17.00 28.64
C ASN A 248 8.09 17.19 27.46
N ILE A 249 8.02 16.21 26.57
CA ILE A 249 7.18 16.28 25.38
C ILE A 249 5.73 15.99 25.78
N VAL A 250 4.83 16.90 25.39
CA VAL A 250 3.40 16.75 25.63
C VAL A 250 2.79 15.80 24.58
N PRO A 251 1.95 14.82 25.00
CA PRO A 251 1.27 13.91 24.09
C PRO A 251 0.48 14.62 22.98
N LYS A 252 0.46 14.03 21.78
CA LYS A 252 -0.22 14.51 20.56
C LYS A 252 0.30 15.83 19.97
N THR A 253 1.47 16.30 20.38
CA THR A 253 2.15 17.44 19.75
C THR A 253 2.97 17.03 18.53
N LEU A 254 3.46 17.99 17.74
CA LEU A 254 4.38 17.68 16.62
C LEU A 254 5.68 17.02 17.09
N ALA A 255 6.16 17.36 18.29
CA ALA A 255 7.34 16.75 18.91
C ALA A 255 7.08 15.32 19.43
N ASP A 256 5.81 14.93 19.59
CA ASP A 256 5.39 13.59 20.01
C ASP A 256 5.27 12.60 18.84
N ARG A 257 5.34 13.11 17.59
CA ARG A 257 5.37 12.28 16.37
C ARG A 257 6.79 11.74 16.17
N VAL A 258 7.15 10.77 16.99
CA VAL A 258 8.41 10.00 16.90
C VAL A 258 8.23 8.85 15.92
#